data_AF-A0AAV9NBI3-F1
#
_entry.id   AF-A0AAV9NBI3-F1
#
_cell.length_a   1.000
_cell.length_b   1.000
_cell.length_c   1.000
_cell.angle_alpha   90.00
_cell.angle_beta   90.00
_cell.angle_gamma   90.00
#
_symmetry.space_group_name_H-M   'P 1'
#
loop_
_entity.id
_entity.type
_entity.pdbx_description
1 polymer ?
#
loop_
_entity_poly.entity_id
_entity_poly.type
_entity_poly.pdbx_seq_one_letter_code
_entity_poly.pdbx_strand_id
1 'polypeptide(L)'
;MTSTSKARFEQASKHAVLLNALLSHPACKLQANGRPDKNSTPITLYWVIDFELNTWNNYVLAYLPPDAPKHSRGLAIQPGSDFTESPALVEDSKYPRMTGAALKEKWTDSIGRGVMISNIILTPGQQMMFGGTFDFGSEVEAAARAITATS
;
A
#
# COMPACT_ATOMS: atom_id res chain seq x y z
N MET A 1 -20.70 -5.03 7.74
CA MET A 1 -20.82 -3.57 7.55
C MET A 1 -20.29 -3.20 6.18
N THR A 2 -20.92 -2.26 5.49
CA THR A 2 -20.44 -1.72 4.21
C THR A 2 -19.50 -0.56 4.51
N SER A 3 -18.25 -0.58 4.04
CA SER A 3 -17.27 0.49 4.28
C SER A 3 -17.67 1.78 3.54
N THR A 4 -17.56 2.93 4.20
CA THR A 4 -17.81 4.24 3.58
C THR A 4 -16.69 4.62 2.59
N SER A 5 -16.92 5.60 1.72
CA SER A 5 -15.87 6.15 0.83
C SER A 5 -14.71 6.73 1.65
N LYS A 6 -15.01 7.44 2.75
CA LYS A 6 -14.01 7.91 3.71
C LYS A 6 -13.14 6.78 4.28
N ALA A 7 -13.76 5.70 4.80
CA ALA A 7 -13.00 4.58 5.35
C ALA A 7 -12.12 3.91 4.30
N ARG A 8 -12.60 3.81 3.05
CA ARG A 8 -11.82 3.28 1.93
C ARG A 8 -10.64 4.15 1.57
N PHE A 9 -10.85 5.46 1.51
CA PHE A 9 -9.79 6.43 1.26
C PHE A 9 -8.72 6.37 2.34
N GLU A 10 -9.11 6.37 3.62
CA GLU A 10 -8.19 6.30 4.75
C GLU A 10 -7.37 5.01 4.72
N GLN A 11 -8.01 3.86 4.49
CA GLN A 11 -7.32 2.59 4.38
C GLN A 11 -6.31 2.61 3.22
N ALA A 12 -6.74 3.04 2.03
CA ALA A 12 -5.85 3.13 0.89
C ALA A 12 -4.70 4.10 1.14
N SER A 13 -4.93 5.23 1.79
CA SER A 13 -3.88 6.20 2.12
C SER A 13 -2.81 5.58 3.03
N LYS A 14 -3.20 4.73 3.99
CA LYS A 14 -2.24 3.99 4.83
C LYS A 14 -1.35 3.05 4.00
N HIS A 15 -1.91 2.31 3.05
CA HIS A 15 -1.14 1.47 2.10
C HIS A 15 -0.21 2.33 1.22
N ALA A 16 -0.69 3.46 0.70
CA ALA A 16 0.12 4.36 -0.13
C ALA A 16 1.32 4.94 0.64
N VAL A 17 1.10 5.36 1.89
CA VAL A 17 2.16 5.86 2.79
C VAL A 17 3.20 4.77 3.05
N LEU A 18 2.76 3.53 3.36
CA LEU A 18 3.68 2.41 3.56
C LEU A 18 4.51 2.12 2.30
N LEU A 19 3.88 2.08 1.12
CA LEU A 19 4.58 1.88 -0.14
C LEU A 19 5.62 2.97 -0.41
N ASN A 20 5.27 4.23 -0.20
CA ASN A 20 6.20 5.33 -0.39
C ASN A 20 7.40 5.24 0.57
N ALA A 21 7.17 4.90 1.84
CA ALA A 21 8.25 4.69 2.81
C ALA A 21 9.18 3.54 2.39
N LEU A 22 8.61 2.42 1.94
CA LEU A 22 9.38 1.27 1.48
C LEU A 22 10.18 1.58 0.21
N LEU A 23 9.57 2.23 -0.77
CA LEU A 23 10.22 2.59 -2.04
C LEU A 23 11.28 3.68 -1.86
N SER A 24 11.10 4.58 -0.88
CA SER A 24 12.07 5.62 -0.53
C SER A 24 13.17 5.14 0.42
N HIS A 25 13.10 3.90 0.90
CA HIS A 25 14.10 3.34 1.81
C HIS A 25 15.50 3.40 1.15
N PRO A 26 16.57 3.84 1.83
CA PRO A 26 17.89 4.04 1.22
C PRO A 26 18.50 2.79 0.55
N ALA A 27 18.15 1.61 1.09
CA ALA A 27 18.57 0.32 0.56
C ALA A 27 17.71 -0.18 -0.62
N CYS A 28 16.57 0.46 -0.90
CA CYS A 28 15.77 0.18 -2.09
C CYS A 28 16.48 0.76 -3.32
N LYS A 29 16.72 -0.08 -4.33
CA LYS A 29 17.24 0.36 -5.62
C LYS A 29 16.15 0.20 -6.65
N LEU A 30 15.73 1.30 -7.24
CA LEU A 30 14.65 1.31 -8.24
C LEU A 30 15.21 1.10 -9.64
N GLN A 31 14.47 0.33 -10.43
CA GLN A 31 14.61 0.27 -11.87
C GLN A 31 14.03 1.54 -12.50
N ALA A 32 14.32 1.77 -13.79
CA ALA A 32 13.79 2.92 -14.54
C ALA A 32 12.25 2.99 -14.59
N ASN A 33 11.56 1.87 -14.38
CA ASN A 33 10.09 1.77 -14.33
C ASN A 33 9.50 2.06 -12.93
N GLY A 34 10.32 2.46 -11.96
CA GLY A 34 9.89 2.72 -10.59
C GLY A 34 9.64 1.49 -9.72
N ARG A 35 9.92 0.27 -10.20
CA ARG A 35 9.85 -0.99 -9.41
C ARG A 35 11.19 -1.28 -8.72
N PRO A 36 11.19 -1.97 -7.57
CA PRO A 36 12.45 -2.37 -6.93
C PRO A 36 13.21 -3.38 -7.81
N ASP A 37 14.52 -3.22 -7.91
CA ASP A 37 15.42 -4.17 -8.55
C ASP A 37 15.78 -5.29 -7.56
N LYS A 38 15.39 -6.51 -7.91
CA LYS A 38 15.62 -7.72 -7.11
C LYS A 38 17.09 -8.01 -6.86
N ASN A 39 17.97 -7.65 -7.79
CA ASN A 39 19.39 -8.00 -7.71
C ASN A 39 20.20 -7.01 -6.88
N SER A 40 19.69 -5.79 -6.67
CA SER A 40 20.40 -4.70 -5.99
C SER A 40 19.69 -4.19 -4.73
N THR A 41 18.46 -4.65 -4.47
CA THR A 41 17.72 -4.42 -3.22
C THR A 41 17.87 -5.63 -2.29
N PRO A 42 18.07 -5.43 -0.97
CA PRO A 42 18.06 -6.53 0.00
C PRO A 42 16.81 -7.40 -0.15
N ILE A 43 16.99 -8.73 -0.15
CA ILE A 43 15.94 -9.66 -0.57
C ILE A 43 14.66 -9.53 0.27
N THR A 44 14.78 -9.31 1.58
CA THR A 44 13.64 -9.08 2.48
C THR A 44 12.89 -7.81 2.12
N LEU A 45 13.60 -6.71 1.89
CA LEU A 45 12.99 -5.45 1.48
C LEU A 45 12.29 -5.59 0.12
N TYR A 46 12.93 -6.27 -0.84
CA TYR A 46 12.34 -6.54 -2.16
C TYR A 46 11.01 -7.29 -2.04
N TRP A 47 10.97 -8.40 -1.28
CA TRP A 47 9.74 -9.19 -1.16
C TRP A 47 8.64 -8.48 -0.38
N VAL A 48 8.99 -7.65 0.60
CA VAL A 48 8.02 -6.80 1.31
C VAL A 48 7.42 -5.75 0.38
N ILE A 49 8.25 -5.08 -0.44
CA ILE A 49 7.76 -4.15 -1.47
C ILE A 49 6.88 -4.87 -2.49
N ASP A 50 7.30 -6.03 -2.98
CA ASP A 50 6.54 -6.80 -3.97
C ASP A 50 5.17 -7.24 -3.43
N PHE A 51 5.13 -7.74 -2.19
CA PHE A 51 3.88 -8.09 -1.51
C PHE A 51 2.94 -6.89 -1.39
N GLU A 52 3.46 -5.74 -0.99
CA GLU A 52 2.63 -4.56 -0.79
C GLU A 52 2.18 -3.96 -2.13
N LEU A 53 3.02 -3.96 -3.17
CA LEU A 53 2.62 -3.59 -4.53
C LEU A 53 1.56 -4.55 -5.07
N ASN A 54 1.64 -5.84 -4.78
CA ASN A 54 0.61 -6.80 -5.13
C ASN A 54 -0.71 -6.51 -4.40
N THR A 55 -0.63 -6.21 -3.10
CA THR A 55 -1.78 -5.81 -2.28
C THR A 55 -2.46 -4.56 -2.83
N TRP A 56 -1.67 -3.53 -3.16
CA TRP A 56 -2.15 -2.29 -3.76
C TRP A 56 -2.88 -2.53 -5.07
N ASN A 57 -2.22 -3.19 -6.03
CA ASN A 57 -2.74 -3.35 -7.39
C ASN A 57 -3.96 -4.27 -7.46
N ASN A 58 -4.00 -5.34 -6.66
CA ASN A 58 -5.03 -6.38 -6.78
C ASN A 58 -6.17 -6.25 -5.79
N TYR A 59 -6.03 -5.44 -4.73
CA TYR A 59 -7.01 -5.37 -3.64
C TYR A 59 -7.39 -3.93 -3.31
N VAL A 60 -6.42 -3.01 -3.16
CA VAL A 60 -6.70 -1.62 -2.76
C VAL A 60 -7.35 -0.84 -3.90
N LEU A 61 -6.77 -0.86 -5.10
CA LEU A 61 -7.29 -0.10 -6.24
C LEU A 61 -8.73 -0.48 -6.62
N ALA A 62 -9.13 -1.73 -6.37
CA ALA A 62 -10.44 -2.24 -6.75
C ALA A 62 -11.60 -1.47 -6.12
N TYR A 63 -11.43 -0.90 -4.92
CA TYR A 63 -12.48 -0.19 -4.20
C TYR A 63 -12.36 1.34 -4.23
N LEU A 64 -11.44 1.87 -5.03
CA LEU A 64 -11.23 3.31 -5.23
C LEU A 64 -11.84 3.78 -6.55
N PRO A 65 -12.04 5.10 -6.72
CA PRO A 65 -12.31 5.69 -8.03
C PRO A 65 -11.20 5.34 -9.04
N PRO A 66 -11.54 5.23 -10.35
CA PRO A 66 -10.54 5.05 -11.40
C PRO A 66 -9.46 6.12 -11.33
N ASP A 67 -8.20 5.72 -11.52
CA ASP A 67 -7.03 6.62 -11.49
C ASP A 67 -6.88 7.48 -10.22
N ALA A 68 -7.55 7.15 -9.11
CA ALA A 68 -7.46 7.90 -7.85
C ALA A 68 -6.01 8.20 -7.38
N PRO A 69 -5.02 7.31 -7.54
CA PRO A 69 -3.61 7.60 -7.20
C PRO A 69 -2.99 8.75 -8.01
N LYS A 70 -3.49 9.02 -9.22
CA LYS A 70 -3.03 10.15 -10.05
C LYS A 70 -3.69 11.47 -9.65
N HIS A 71 -4.77 11.42 -8.87
CA HIS A 71 -5.64 12.57 -8.60
C HIS A 71 -5.76 12.95 -7.12
N SER A 72 -5.20 12.16 -6.21
CA SER A 72 -5.17 12.46 -4.78
C SER A 72 -3.75 12.29 -4.23
N ARG A 73 -3.22 13.34 -3.60
CA ARG A 73 -1.90 13.29 -2.96
C ARG A 73 -1.80 12.18 -1.91
N GLY A 74 -2.89 11.91 -1.18
CA GLY A 74 -2.92 10.86 -0.16
C GLY A 74 -2.81 9.43 -0.72
N LEU A 75 -3.05 9.26 -2.03
CA LEU A 75 -3.02 7.97 -2.71
C LEU A 75 -1.87 7.85 -3.72
N ALA A 76 -1.11 8.92 -3.93
CA ALA A 76 -0.03 8.97 -4.90
C ALA A 76 1.15 8.09 -4.44
N ILE A 77 1.67 7.25 -5.35
CA ILE A 77 2.87 6.44 -5.13
C ILE A 77 3.99 7.01 -6.00
N GLN A 78 5.13 7.33 -5.39
CA GLN A 78 6.32 7.79 -6.10
C GLN A 78 7.22 6.64 -6.58
N PRO A 79 7.99 6.83 -7.67
CA PRO A 79 8.06 8.02 -8.52
C PRO A 79 7.22 7.84 -9.80
N GLY A 80 6.15 8.63 -9.93
CA GLY A 80 5.35 8.71 -11.15
C GLY A 80 5.01 10.17 -11.45
N SER A 81 5.49 10.69 -12.58
CA SER A 81 5.47 12.10 -12.99
C SER A 81 4.09 12.68 -13.31
N ASP A 82 3.03 11.86 -13.27
CA ASP A 82 1.75 12.17 -13.90
C ASP A 82 0.66 12.49 -12.87
N PHE A 83 1.09 12.94 -11.68
CA PHE A 83 0.19 13.36 -10.61
C PHE A 83 -0.40 14.74 -10.88
N THR A 84 -1.72 14.87 -10.78
CA THR A 84 -2.43 16.16 -10.81
C THR A 84 -3.63 16.08 -9.87
N GLU A 85 -3.55 16.81 -8.75
CA GLU A 85 -4.60 16.87 -7.73
C GLU A 85 -5.94 17.30 -8.35
N SER A 86 -6.97 16.47 -8.17
CA SER A 86 -8.31 16.73 -8.69
C SER A 86 -9.37 16.13 -7.76
N PRO A 87 -9.86 16.90 -6.77
CA PRO A 87 -10.83 16.42 -5.79
C PRO A 87 -12.14 15.89 -6.43
N ALA A 88 -12.54 16.45 -7.57
CA ALA A 88 -13.74 16.03 -8.31
C ALA A 88 -13.63 14.60 -8.88
N LEU A 89 -12.41 14.07 -9.08
CA LEU A 89 -12.19 12.71 -9.56
C LEU A 89 -12.10 11.68 -8.42
N VAL A 90 -12.06 12.15 -7.16
CA VAL A 90 -12.00 11.31 -5.96
C VAL A 90 -13.17 11.56 -5.01
N GLU A 91 -14.23 12.20 -5.49
CA GLU A 91 -15.46 12.42 -4.71
C GLU A 91 -16.23 11.12 -4.46
N ASP A 92 -17.06 11.11 -3.42
CA ASP A 92 -17.80 9.93 -2.95
C ASP A 92 -18.62 9.22 -4.04
N SER A 93 -19.17 9.99 -4.99
CA SER A 93 -20.01 9.48 -6.08
C SER A 93 -19.24 8.56 -7.05
N LYS A 94 -17.91 8.71 -7.13
CA LYS A 94 -17.03 7.98 -8.05
C LYS A 94 -16.55 6.65 -7.50
N TYR A 95 -16.75 6.40 -6.20
CA TYR A 95 -16.36 5.15 -5.61
C TYR A 95 -17.24 4.00 -6.11
N PRO A 96 -16.65 2.83 -6.41
CA PRO A 96 -17.42 1.63 -6.72
C PRO A 96 -18.41 1.30 -5.61
N ARG A 97 -19.63 0.86 -5.98
CA ARG A 97 -20.64 0.46 -4.99
C ARG A 97 -20.26 -0.88 -4.35
N MET A 98 -20.27 -0.92 -3.03
CA MET A 98 -19.99 -2.11 -2.21
C MET A 98 -21.17 -3.10 -2.15
N THR A 99 -21.80 -3.38 -3.29
CA THR A 99 -22.96 -4.27 -3.39
C THR A 99 -22.55 -5.71 -3.70
N GLY A 100 -21.49 -5.92 -4.48
CA GLY A 100 -21.00 -7.24 -4.88
C GLY A 100 -20.11 -7.91 -3.82
N ALA A 101 -20.17 -9.24 -3.74
CA ALA A 101 -19.34 -10.05 -2.85
C ALA A 101 -17.83 -9.89 -3.16
N ALA A 102 -17.47 -9.87 -4.43
CA ALA A 102 -16.07 -9.72 -4.86
C ALA A 102 -15.41 -8.43 -4.33
N LEU A 103 -16.13 -7.30 -4.33
CA LEU A 103 -15.55 -6.05 -3.85
C LEU A 103 -15.39 -6.03 -2.32
N LYS A 104 -16.35 -6.66 -1.60
CA LYS A 104 -16.26 -6.84 -0.14
C LYS A 104 -15.09 -7.75 0.24
N GLU A 105 -14.84 -8.78 -0.55
CA GLU A 105 -13.68 -9.65 -0.41
C GLU A 105 -12.38 -8.85 -0.60
N LYS A 106 -12.26 -8.06 -1.67
CA LYS A 106 -11.09 -7.18 -1.88
C LYS A 106 -10.84 -6.21 -0.72
N TRP A 107 -11.90 -5.63 -0.18
CA TRP A 107 -11.81 -4.79 1.02
C TRP A 107 -11.28 -5.55 2.24
N THR A 108 -11.89 -6.68 2.55
CA THR A 108 -11.51 -7.52 3.70
C THR A 108 -10.08 -8.03 3.56
N ASP A 109 -9.71 -8.47 2.37
CA ASP A 109 -8.36 -8.93 2.04
C ASP A 109 -7.33 -7.80 2.16
N SER A 110 -7.66 -6.58 1.75
CA SER A 110 -6.74 -5.44 1.90
C SER A 110 -6.42 -5.15 3.37
N ILE A 111 -7.42 -5.26 4.25
CA ILE A 111 -7.23 -5.12 5.71
C ILE A 111 -6.36 -6.27 6.24
N GLY A 112 -6.71 -7.51 5.90
CA GLY A 112 -5.96 -8.69 6.35
C GLY A 112 -4.50 -8.68 5.88
N ARG A 113 -4.26 -8.26 4.64
CA ARG A 113 -2.92 -8.07 4.08
C ARG A 113 -2.17 -6.93 4.75
N GLY A 114 -2.85 -5.83 5.10
CA GLY A 114 -2.28 -4.75 5.92
C GLY A 114 -1.77 -5.23 7.28
N VAL A 115 -2.57 -6.08 7.97
CA VAL A 115 -2.12 -6.72 9.22
C VAL A 115 -0.91 -7.62 8.97
N MET A 116 -0.94 -8.44 7.92
CA MET A 116 0.16 -9.35 7.59
C MET A 116 1.46 -8.61 7.31
N ILE A 117 1.45 -7.58 6.46
CA ILE A 117 2.67 -6.84 6.12
C ILE A 117 3.22 -6.05 7.29
N SER A 118 2.35 -5.47 8.13
CA SER A 118 2.76 -4.80 9.36
C SER A 118 3.48 -5.78 10.30
N ASN A 119 2.92 -6.96 10.45
CA ASN A 119 3.48 -8.03 11.27
C ASN A 119 4.86 -8.47 10.76
N ILE A 120 5.00 -8.68 9.45
CA ILE A 120 6.28 -8.99 8.80
C ILE A 120 7.32 -7.90 9.06
N ILE A 121 6.97 -6.63 8.89
CA ILE A 121 7.90 -5.51 9.07
C ILE A 121 8.35 -5.42 10.54
N LEU A 122 7.41 -5.49 11.49
CA LEU A 122 7.65 -5.20 12.90
C LEU A 122 8.21 -6.38 13.70
N THR A 123 8.14 -7.61 13.16
CA THR A 123 8.51 -8.83 13.89
C THR A 123 9.62 -9.59 13.16
N PRO A 124 10.87 -9.60 13.68
CA PRO A 124 12.00 -10.28 13.03
C PRO A 124 11.75 -11.74 12.66
N GLY A 125 11.01 -12.48 13.49
CA GLY A 125 10.67 -13.88 13.21
C GLY A 125 9.83 -14.08 11.94
N GLN A 126 8.98 -13.11 11.58
CA GLN A 126 8.14 -13.19 10.38
C GLN A 126 8.87 -12.68 9.13
N GLN A 127 9.90 -11.83 9.28
CA GLN A 127 10.79 -11.44 8.19
C GLN A 127 11.52 -12.64 7.56
N MET A 128 11.72 -13.72 8.33
CA MET A 128 12.32 -14.96 7.82
C MET A 128 11.53 -15.58 6.65
N MET A 129 10.20 -15.40 6.62
CA MET A 129 9.36 -15.85 5.49
C MET A 129 9.61 -15.03 4.21
N PHE A 130 10.30 -13.90 4.32
CA PHE A 130 10.58 -12.94 3.27
C PHE A 130 12.07 -12.89 2.90
N GLY A 131 12.90 -13.81 3.41
CA GLY A 131 14.31 -13.94 2.99
C GLY A 131 15.34 -13.55 4.04
N GLY A 132 14.92 -13.23 5.28
CA GLY A 132 15.81 -13.00 6.41
C GLY A 132 15.46 -11.75 7.19
N THR A 133 16.21 -11.50 8.27
CA THR A 133 16.02 -10.27 9.06
C THR A 133 16.50 -9.04 8.30
N PHE A 134 15.80 -7.92 8.50
CA PHE A 134 16.09 -6.64 7.86
C PHE A 134 15.69 -5.48 8.78
N ASP A 135 16.55 -4.47 8.85
CA ASP A 135 16.24 -3.21 9.53
C ASP A 135 15.49 -2.29 8.54
N PHE A 136 14.19 -2.14 8.77
CA PHE A 136 13.31 -1.31 7.94
C PHE A 136 13.39 0.18 8.30
N GLY A 137 13.98 0.53 9.43
CA GLY A 137 14.05 1.90 9.92
C GLY A 137 12.70 2.47 10.41
N SER A 138 12.80 3.56 11.17
CA SER A 138 11.66 4.14 11.90
C SER A 138 10.49 4.61 11.03
N GLU A 139 10.75 5.09 9.81
CA GLU A 139 9.71 5.60 8.90
C GLU A 139 8.80 4.48 8.40
N VAL A 140 9.40 3.38 7.92
CA VAL A 140 8.65 2.20 7.46
C VAL A 140 7.91 1.55 8.62
N GLU A 141 8.56 1.43 9.80
CA GLU A 141 7.89 0.88 10.98
C GLU A 141 6.72 1.74 11.45
N ALA A 142 6.83 3.07 11.41
CA ALA A 142 5.73 3.97 11.75
C ALA A 142 4.55 3.81 10.78
N ALA A 143 4.82 3.73 9.47
CA ALA A 143 3.81 3.47 8.46
C ALA A 143 3.14 2.10 8.63
N ALA A 144 3.91 1.07 8.95
CA ALA A 144 3.42 -0.26 9.26
C ALA A 144 2.49 -0.25 10.49
N ARG A 145 2.86 0.41 11.59
CA ARG A 145 1.96 0.56 12.76
C ARG A 145 0.67 1.29 12.39
N ALA A 146 0.75 2.33 11.57
CA ALA A 146 -0.42 3.11 11.16
C ALA A 146 -1.43 2.31 10.32
N ILE A 147 -0.97 1.31 9.54
CA ILE A 147 -1.85 0.49 8.69
C ILE A 147 -2.83 -0.36 9.50
N THR A 148 -2.45 -0.74 10.72
CA THR A 148 -3.25 -1.58 11.63
C THR A 148 -4.01 -0.78 12.68
N ALA A 149 -3.73 0.51 12.82
CA ALA A 149 -4.47 1.38 13.71
C ALA A 149 -5.94 1.49 13.23
N THR A 150 -6.86 0.99 14.06
CA THR A 150 -8.30 1.15 13.83
C THR A 150 -8.68 2.62 13.98
N SER A 151 -9.26 3.19 12.91
CA SER A 151 -9.93 4.49 12.93
C SER A 151 -11.33 4.38 13.55
#